data_AF-A0A7X3AAF9-F1
#
_entry.id   AF-A0A7X3AAF9-F1
#
_cell.length_a   1.000
_cell.length_b   1.000
_cell.length_c   1.000
_cell.angle_alpha   90.00
_cell.angle_beta   90.00
_cell.angle_gamma   90.00
#
_symmetry.space_group_name_H-M   'P 1'
#
loop_
_entity.id
_entity.type
_entity.pdbx_description
1 polymer ?
#
loop_
_entity_poly.entity_id
_entity_poly.type
_entity_poly.pdbx_seq_one_letter_code
_entity_poly.pdbx_strand_id
1 'polypeptide(L)'
;MSSAILFDFADASSAAIACDTLQELGYEPMMHEANRVHIHVEGADLTSALEIAQAHGGRLVEQAAIGSEAVTDTAYSLNAITIPAHVVNEDWNAADEEAEGLRNWNDDNHEDFEPDDGSYDHFIV
;
A
#
# COMPACT_ATOMS: atom_id res chain seq x y z
N MET A 1 1.60 -12.88 12.67
CA MET A 1 2.65 -11.87 12.99
C MET A 1 3.31 -11.52 11.69
N SER A 2 3.11 -10.29 11.22
CA SER A 2 3.78 -9.75 10.05
C SER A 2 5.17 -9.23 10.45
N SER A 3 6.16 -9.42 9.60
CA SER A 3 7.54 -9.00 9.80
C SER A 3 8.03 -8.23 8.59
N ALA A 4 8.73 -7.14 8.82
CA ALA A 4 9.45 -6.37 7.82
C ALA A 4 10.91 -6.78 7.88
N ILE A 5 11.50 -7.05 6.72
CA ILE A 5 12.86 -7.59 6.62
C ILE A 5 13.64 -6.83 5.57
N LEU A 6 14.83 -6.36 5.96
CA LEU A 6 15.78 -5.71 5.07
C LEU A 6 16.97 -6.63 4.80
N PHE A 7 17.25 -6.84 3.52
CA PHE A 7 18.41 -7.56 3.02
C PHE A 7 19.38 -6.60 2.32
N ASP A 8 20.67 -6.82 2.52
CA ASP A 8 21.75 -6.16 1.79
C ASP A 8 22.48 -7.17 0.91
N PHE A 9 22.69 -6.82 -0.35
CA PHE A 9 23.33 -7.66 -1.35
C PHE A 9 24.70 -7.09 -1.72
N ALA A 10 25.61 -7.98 -2.14
CA ALA A 10 26.96 -7.60 -2.54
C ALA A 10 26.97 -6.69 -3.79
N ASP A 11 25.98 -6.83 -4.66
CA ASP A 11 25.85 -6.08 -5.91
C ASP A 11 24.39 -5.88 -6.30
N ALA A 12 24.14 -4.85 -7.12
CA ALA A 12 22.80 -4.48 -7.55
C ALA A 12 22.12 -5.53 -8.45
N SER A 13 22.91 -6.35 -9.16
CA SER A 13 22.37 -7.40 -10.03
C SER A 13 21.76 -8.52 -9.19
N SER A 14 22.47 -8.96 -8.15
CA SER A 14 22.00 -9.96 -7.20
C SER A 14 20.74 -9.49 -6.47
N ALA A 15 20.69 -8.23 -6.05
CA ALA A 15 19.50 -7.62 -5.45
C ALA A 15 18.29 -7.63 -6.41
N ALA A 16 18.50 -7.25 -7.67
CA ALA A 16 17.44 -7.24 -8.69
C ALA A 16 16.89 -8.65 -8.96
N ILE A 17 17.75 -9.65 -9.12
CA ILE A 17 17.31 -11.04 -9.36
C ILE A 17 16.53 -11.59 -8.15
N ALA A 18 16.99 -11.31 -6.93
CA ALA A 18 16.27 -11.72 -5.73
C ALA A 18 14.91 -11.04 -5.63
N CYS A 19 14.85 -9.74 -5.94
CA CYS A 19 13.61 -8.96 -5.97
C CYS A 19 12.62 -9.52 -7.00
N ASP A 20 13.06 -9.79 -8.22
CA ASP A 20 12.22 -10.37 -9.27
C ASP A 20 11.70 -11.75 -8.84
N THR A 21 12.56 -12.62 -8.29
CA THR A 21 12.18 -13.96 -7.83
C THR A 21 11.15 -13.90 -6.69
N LEU A 22 11.34 -12.99 -5.73
CA LEU A 22 10.39 -12.76 -4.65
C LEU A 22 9.05 -12.27 -5.21
N GLN A 23 9.06 -11.35 -6.17
CA GLN A 23 7.83 -10.85 -6.80
C GLN A 23 7.10 -11.95 -7.58
N GLU A 24 7.82 -12.82 -8.30
CA GLU A 24 7.25 -13.97 -9.00
C GLU A 24 6.57 -14.97 -8.07
N LEU A 25 7.07 -15.11 -6.84
CA LEU A 25 6.53 -16.00 -5.82
C LEU A 25 5.38 -15.37 -5.01
N GLY A 26 4.99 -14.13 -5.34
CA GLY A 26 3.85 -13.43 -4.74
C GLY A 26 4.20 -12.57 -3.53
N TYR A 27 5.49 -12.33 -3.26
CA TYR A 27 5.91 -11.34 -2.28
C TYR A 27 5.81 -9.92 -2.86
N GLU A 28 5.83 -8.92 -1.98
CA GLU A 28 5.88 -7.50 -2.36
C GLU A 28 7.25 -6.89 -2.00
N PRO A 29 8.33 -7.23 -2.73
CA PRO A 29 9.65 -6.67 -2.47
C PRO A 29 9.77 -5.23 -2.98
N MET A 30 10.42 -4.40 -2.18
CA MET A 30 10.76 -3.02 -2.51
C MET A 30 12.28 -2.85 -2.50
N MET A 31 12.82 -2.42 -3.64
CA MET A 31 14.23 -2.03 -3.74
C MET A 31 14.49 -0.75 -2.95
N HIS A 32 15.44 -0.78 -2.03
CA HIS A 32 15.85 0.32 -1.17
C HIS A 32 17.34 0.59 -1.38
N GLU A 33 17.73 1.73 -1.93
CA GLU A 33 19.13 1.97 -2.33
C GLU A 33 19.61 0.89 -3.33
N ALA A 34 20.71 1.09 -4.06
CA ALA A 34 20.99 0.25 -5.24
C ALA A 34 21.18 -1.26 -4.95
N ASN A 35 21.39 -1.67 -3.69
CA ASN A 35 21.72 -3.04 -3.31
C ASN A 35 20.92 -3.58 -2.11
N ARG A 36 19.86 -2.91 -1.63
CA ARG A 36 19.03 -3.45 -0.55
C ARG A 36 17.63 -3.75 -1.02
N VAL A 37 17.02 -4.77 -0.42
CA VAL A 37 15.66 -5.19 -0.68
C VAL A 37 14.92 -5.28 0.64
N HIS A 38 13.81 -4.57 0.72
CA HIS A 38 12.88 -4.60 1.84
C HIS A 38 11.67 -5.44 1.44
N ILE A 39 11.27 -6.39 2.30
CA ILE A 39 10.05 -7.19 2.10
C ILE A 39 9.19 -7.22 3.35
N HIS A 40 7.87 -7.32 3.14
CA HIS A 40 6.90 -7.60 4.19
C HIS A 40 6.46 -9.06 4.07
N VAL A 41 6.52 -9.82 5.15
CA VAL A 41 6.16 -11.24 5.18
C VAL A 41 5.24 -11.56 6.35
N GLU A 42 4.33 -12.52 6.17
CA GLU A 42 3.49 -13.04 7.26
C GLU A 42 3.93 -14.44 7.69
N GLY A 43 4.27 -14.60 8.96
CA GLY A 43 4.42 -15.90 9.63
C GLY A 43 5.19 -16.97 8.84
N ALA A 44 4.46 -17.87 8.17
CA ALA A 44 4.98 -19.04 7.45
C ALA A 44 5.90 -18.68 6.27
N ASP A 45 5.72 -17.49 5.68
CA ASP A 45 6.48 -17.07 4.50
C ASP A 45 7.87 -16.50 4.85
N LEU A 46 8.15 -16.30 6.15
CA LEU A 46 9.43 -15.77 6.63
C LEU A 46 10.62 -16.66 6.25
N THR A 47 10.51 -17.97 6.48
CA THR A 47 11.62 -18.90 6.24
C THR A 47 11.93 -18.98 4.76
N SER A 48 10.90 -19.11 3.91
CA SER A 48 11.07 -19.18 2.47
C SER A 48 11.69 -17.90 1.91
N ALA A 49 11.23 -16.73 2.37
CA ALA A 49 11.81 -15.47 1.94
C ALA A 49 13.29 -15.31 2.33
N LEU A 50 13.65 -15.75 3.55
CA LEU A 50 15.05 -15.78 4.00
C LEU A 50 15.91 -16.70 3.13
N GLU A 51 15.42 -17.89 2.79
CA GLU A 51 16.13 -18.85 1.95
C GLU A 51 16.37 -18.31 0.54
N ILE A 52 15.35 -17.71 -0.07
CA ILE A 52 15.45 -17.09 -1.40
C ILE A 52 16.50 -15.98 -1.38
N ALA A 53 16.36 -15.03 -0.46
CA ALA A 53 17.30 -13.90 -0.36
C ALA A 53 18.74 -14.39 -0.17
N GLN A 54 18.97 -15.39 0.69
CA GLN A 54 20.30 -15.97 0.92
C GLN A 54 20.85 -16.75 -0.28
N ALA A 55 20.00 -17.44 -1.06
CA ALA A 55 20.41 -18.13 -2.28
C ALA A 55 20.96 -17.16 -3.33
N HIS A 56 20.47 -15.93 -3.34
CA HIS A 56 20.96 -14.83 -4.17
C HIS A 56 22.05 -13.97 -3.48
N GLY A 57 22.60 -14.42 -2.35
CA GLY A 57 23.69 -13.73 -1.65
C GLY A 57 23.27 -12.56 -0.76
N GLY A 58 21.97 -12.43 -0.47
CA GLY A 58 21.43 -11.43 0.44
C GLY A 58 21.76 -11.74 1.90
N ARG A 59 22.23 -10.72 2.63
CA ARG A 59 22.48 -10.78 4.06
C ARG A 59 21.38 -10.05 4.81
N LEU A 60 20.82 -10.70 5.81
CA LEU A 60 19.87 -10.06 6.72
C LEU A 60 20.54 -8.91 7.47
N VAL A 61 20.00 -7.70 7.33
CA VAL A 61 20.46 -6.49 8.04
C VAL A 61 19.55 -6.19 9.21
N GLU A 62 18.24 -6.20 8.97
CA GLU A 62 17.24 -5.81 9.96
C GLU A 62 15.98 -6.68 9.84
N GLN A 63 15.43 -7.06 10.98
CA GLN A 63 14.15 -7.75 11.10
C GLN A 63 13.33 -7.01 12.15
N ALA A 64 12.23 -6.39 11.72
CA ALA A 64 11.28 -5.72 12.59
C ALA A 64 9.98 -6.53 12.63
N ALA A 65 9.53 -6.91 13.83
CA ALA A 65 8.17 -7.41 14.00
C ALA A 65 7.21 -6.24 13.81
N ILE A 66 6.32 -6.34 12.82
CA ILE A 66 5.36 -5.29 12.54
C ILE A 66 4.22 -5.43 13.55
N GLY A 67 4.27 -4.60 14.59
CA GLY A 67 3.12 -4.39 15.46
C GLY A 67 1.99 -3.74 14.66
N SER A 68 0.73 -4.08 14.99
CA SER A 68 -0.47 -3.57 14.29
C SER A 68 -0.54 -2.05 14.14
N GLU A 69 0.19 -1.30 14.97
CA GLU A 69 0.25 0.17 14.99
C GLU A 69 1.15 0.74 13.87
N ALA A 70 2.13 -0.03 13.38
CA ALA A 70 3.06 0.43 12.33
C ALA A 70 2.47 0.32 10.92
N VAL A 71 1.58 -0.66 10.67
CA VAL A 71 0.88 -0.81 9.39
C VAL A 71 -0.06 0.37 9.13
N THR A 72 -0.71 0.88 10.17
CA THR A 72 -1.62 2.02 10.05
C THR A 72 -0.88 3.32 9.71
N ASP A 73 0.33 3.51 10.24
CA ASP A 73 1.12 4.72 9.97
C ASP A 73 1.64 4.75 8.53
N THR A 74 2.12 3.63 7.99
CA THR A 74 2.61 3.55 6.61
C THR A 74 1.47 3.60 5.57
N ALA A 75 0.33 2.97 5.84
CA ALA A 75 -0.81 2.94 4.91
C ALA A 75 -1.57 4.27 4.82
N TYR A 76 -1.75 4.96 5.96
CA TYR A 76 -2.52 6.20 6.02
C TYR A 76 -1.65 7.45 6.08
N SER A 77 -0.30 7.32 6.11
CA SER A 77 0.61 8.43 6.37
C SER A 77 0.08 9.27 7.54
N LEU A 78 -0.22 8.66 8.69
CA LEU A 78 -0.84 9.37 9.83
C LEU A 78 0.08 10.46 10.42
N ASN A 79 1.35 10.47 10.02
CA ASN A 79 2.27 11.60 10.16
C ASN A 79 2.09 12.68 9.07
N ALA A 80 0.91 12.73 8.44
CA ALA A 80 0.53 13.77 7.51
C ALA A 80 0.37 15.08 8.28
N ILE A 81 1.27 16.00 7.96
CA ILE A 81 1.27 17.44 8.19
C ILE A 81 0.00 17.91 8.90
N THR A 82 0.13 18.39 10.14
CA THR A 82 -0.97 19.00 10.89
C THR A 82 -1.63 20.09 10.05
N ILE A 83 -2.83 19.83 9.53
CA ILE A 83 -3.63 20.86 8.89
C ILE A 83 -4.21 21.73 10.00
N PRO A 84 -3.79 23.00 10.15
CA PRO A 84 -4.34 23.88 11.17
C PRO A 84 -5.83 24.07 10.89
N ALA A 85 -6.67 23.68 11.84
CA ALA A 85 -8.13 23.81 11.74
C ALA A 85 -8.62 25.27 11.67
N HIS A 86 -7.76 26.25 11.88
CA HIS A 86 -8.09 27.67 11.70
C HIS A 86 -6.88 28.46 11.19
N VAL A 87 -6.95 28.91 9.94
CA VAL A 87 -6.21 30.08 9.46
C VAL A 87 -7.30 31.06 9.04
N VAL A 88 -7.65 31.99 9.94
CA VAL A 88 -8.63 33.03 9.65
C VAL A 88 -7.90 34.08 8.81
N ASN A 89 -8.11 34.07 7.50
CA ASN A 89 -7.68 35.15 6.61
C ASN A 89 -8.78 36.23 6.61
N GLU A 90 -8.70 37.20 7.53
CA GLU A 90 -9.65 38.33 7.60
C GLU A 90 -9.47 39.38 6.47
N ASP A 91 -8.85 38.99 5.35
CA ASP A 91 -8.57 39.90 4.22
C ASP A 91 -8.79 39.20 2.86
N TRP A 92 -9.81 38.33 2.77
CA TRP A 92 -10.31 37.88 1.48
C TRP A 92 -11.22 38.96 0.91
N ASN A 93 -10.63 39.81 0.05
CA ASN A 93 -11.38 40.75 -0.78
C ASN A 93 -12.55 40.00 -1.44
N ALA A 94 -13.75 40.50 -1.22
CA ALA A 94 -15.03 40.01 -1.74
C ALA A 94 -15.16 40.18 -3.28
N ALA A 95 -14.20 39.68 -4.04
CA ALA A 95 -14.15 39.79 -5.49
C ALA A 95 -14.30 38.42 -6.21
N ASP A 96 -14.21 37.30 -5.49
CA ASP A 96 -14.32 35.96 -6.07
C ASP A 96 -15.73 35.32 -5.94
N GLU A 97 -16.78 36.12 -5.66
CA GLU A 97 -18.17 35.64 -5.68
C GLU A 97 -18.76 35.48 -7.10
N GLU A 98 -17.98 35.78 -8.15
CA GLU A 98 -18.43 35.68 -9.55
C GLU A 98 -17.86 34.46 -10.31
N ALA A 99 -17.49 33.38 -9.63
CA ALA A 99 -17.24 32.11 -10.29
C ALA A 99 -18.56 31.33 -10.48
N GLU A 100 -19.38 31.76 -11.45
CA GLU A 100 -20.49 30.96 -11.95
C GLU A 100 -19.99 29.59 -12.43
N GLY A 101 -20.22 28.53 -11.67
CA GLY A 101 -19.90 27.18 -12.16
C GLY A 101 -19.87 26.04 -11.16
N LEU A 102 -19.73 26.30 -9.85
CA LEU A 102 -19.70 25.23 -8.86
C LEU A 102 -21.11 24.83 -8.43
N ARG A 103 -21.87 24.24 -9.37
CA ARG A 103 -23.06 23.47 -9.01
C ARG A 103 -22.60 22.18 -8.34
N ASN A 104 -22.98 21.99 -7.08
CA ASN A 104 -22.88 20.68 -6.45
C ASN A 104 -23.68 19.67 -7.30
N TRP A 105 -23.01 18.68 -7.87
CA TRP A 105 -23.64 17.62 -8.64
C TRP A 105 -24.27 16.63 -7.65
N ASN A 106 -25.47 16.97 -7.18
CA ASN A 106 -26.35 16.00 -6.55
C ASN A 106 -27.00 15.20 -7.68
N ASP A 107 -26.30 14.18 -8.17
CA ASP A 107 -26.91 13.10 -8.95
C ASP A 107 -27.29 12.00 -7.97
N ASP A 108 -28.32 12.26 -7.19
CA ASP A 108 -29.07 11.23 -6.49
C ASP A 108 -29.98 10.53 -7.50
N ASN A 109 -29.37 9.87 -8.50
CA ASN A 109 -30.06 8.88 -9.30
C ASN A 109 -30.30 7.67 -8.40
N HIS A 110 -31.42 7.69 -7.68
CA HIS A 110 -31.99 6.55 -6.98
C HIS A 110 -32.40 5.52 -8.05
N GLU A 111 -31.41 4.75 -8.53
CA GLU A 111 -31.69 3.48 -9.18
C GLU A 111 -32.25 2.58 -8.08
N ASP A 112 -33.58 2.48 -8.03
CA ASP A 112 -34.29 1.54 -7.17
C ASP A 112 -33.64 0.16 -7.37
N PHE A 113 -32.98 -0.34 -6.32
CA PHE A 113 -32.39 -1.67 -6.33
C PHE A 113 -33.55 -2.67 -6.28
N GLU A 114 -34.08 -3.02 -7.45
CA GLU A 114 -35.12 -4.04 -7.55
C GLU A 114 -34.51 -5.39 -7.10
N PRO A 115 -35.07 -6.05 -6.06
CA PRO A 115 -34.61 -7.36 -5.68
C PRO A 115 -34.87 -8.34 -6.83
N ASP A 116 -33.82 -9.04 -7.25
CA ASP A 116 -33.88 -10.08 -8.28
C ASP A 116 -34.97 -11.13 -7.97
N ASP A 117 -35.63 -11.65 -9.01
CA ASP A 117 -36.80 -12.53 -8.89
C ASP A 117 -36.47 -13.95 -8.37
N GLY A 118 -35.18 -14.21 -8.14
CA GLY A 118 -34.69 -15.43 -7.53
C GLY A 118 -34.68 -16.64 -8.46
N SER A 119 -34.79 -16.46 -9.77
CA SER A 119 -34.71 -17.55 -10.75
C SER A 119 -33.26 -18.04 -10.98
N TYR A 120 -32.65 -18.67 -9.97
CA TYR A 120 -31.39 -19.40 -10.09
C TYR A 120 -31.65 -20.90 -10.33
N ASP A 121 -32.14 -21.27 -11.52
CA ASP A 121 -32.33 -22.66 -11.93
C ASP A 121 -31.59 -23.00 -13.24
N HIS A 122 -30.26 -22.81 -13.24
CA HIS A 122 -29.44 -23.47 -14.26
C HIS A 122 -28.09 -23.93 -13.70
N PHE A 123 -28.05 -25.16 -13.20
CA PHE A 123 -26.82 -25.94 -13.15
C PHE A 123 -26.75 -26.78 -14.42
N ILE A 124 -25.78 -26.48 -15.29
CA ILE A 124 -25.47 -27.31 -16.45
C ILE A 124 -24.68 -28.52 -15.93
N VAL A 125 -25.27 -29.71 -16.03
CA VAL A 125 -24.61 -31.00 -15.80
C VAL A 125 -24.18 -31.59 -17.12
#